data_AF-A0A4Z0MSU0-F1
#
_entry.id   AF-A0A4Z0MSU0-F1
#
_cell.length_a   1.000
_cell.length_b   1.000
_cell.length_c   1.000
_cell.angle_alpha   90.00
_cell.angle_beta   90.00
_cell.angle_gamma   90.00
#
_symmetry.space_group_name_H-M   'P 1'
#
loop_
_entity.id
_entity.type
_entity.pdbx_description
1 polymer ?
#
loop_
_entity_poly.entity_id
_entity_poly.type
_entity_poly.pdbx_seq_one_letter_code
_entity_poly.pdbx_strand_id
1 'polypeptide(L)'
;MKKILCIVGCLLVLGSSPVLAVAEEPSVVLVRTYENGIGKPQIVIVRDTGAPEVMRVKYEDYLVTYRKVIADLYAQGYTLQSSMAVGEKGPYLGTMIFVKAAKP
;
A
#
# COMPACT_ATOMS: atom_id res chain seq x y z
N MET A 1 28.96 -4.86 -54.67
CA MET A 1 27.68 -5.12 -53.97
C MET A 1 27.95 -5.94 -52.71
N LYS A 2 28.15 -5.30 -51.53
CA LYS A 2 28.47 -6.04 -50.27
C LYS A 2 28.09 -5.29 -48.98
N LYS A 3 27.26 -4.24 -49.07
CA LYS A 3 26.98 -3.33 -47.93
C LYS A 3 25.56 -3.43 -47.35
N ILE A 4 24.73 -4.35 -47.83
CA ILE A 4 23.30 -4.43 -47.44
C ILE A 4 23.07 -5.36 -46.22
N LEU A 5 24.05 -6.17 -45.83
CA LEU A 5 23.85 -7.20 -44.80
C LEU A 5 23.80 -6.68 -43.35
N CYS A 6 24.23 -5.45 -43.07
CA CYS A 6 24.25 -4.95 -41.67
C CYS A 6 22.91 -4.37 -41.18
N ILE A 7 21.97 -4.04 -42.07
CA ILE A 7 20.72 -3.37 -41.67
C ILE A 7 19.64 -4.39 -41.25
N VAL A 8 19.69 -5.62 -41.76
CA VAL A 8 18.70 -6.67 -41.44
C VAL A 8 18.92 -7.26 -40.04
N GLY A 9 20.15 -7.21 -39.51
CA GLY A 9 20.47 -7.70 -38.16
C GLY A 9 19.83 -6.87 -37.04
N CYS A 10 19.67 -5.55 -37.23
CA CYS A 10 19.06 -4.68 -36.22
C CYS A 10 17.53 -4.85 -36.12
N LEU A 11 16.88 -5.32 -37.19
CA LEU A 11 15.42 -5.55 -37.20
C LEU A 11 15.02 -6.82 -36.43
N LEU A 12 15.90 -7.82 -36.34
CA LEU A 12 15.62 -9.06 -35.60
C LEU A 12 15.77 -8.88 -34.07
N VAL A 13 16.51 -7.87 -33.61
CA VAL A 13 16.64 -7.53 -32.17
C VAL A 13 15.44 -6.73 -31.65
N LEU A 14 14.67 -6.07 -32.53
CA LEU A 14 13.43 -5.37 -32.16
C LEU A 14 12.20 -6.30 -32.08
N GLY A 15 12.37 -7.58 -32.45
CA GLY A 15 11.32 -8.61 -32.35
C GLY A 15 11.10 -9.15 -30.93
N SER A 16 11.94 -8.80 -29.96
CA SER A 16 11.59 -8.98 -28.56
C SER A 16 10.65 -7.83 -28.19
N SER A 17 9.38 -7.98 -28.53
CA SER A 17 8.35 -7.23 -27.82
C SER A 17 8.66 -7.41 -26.33
N PRO A 18 8.90 -6.33 -25.56
CA PRO A 18 8.90 -6.50 -24.12
C PRO A 18 7.53 -7.10 -23.84
N VAL A 19 7.51 -8.34 -23.36
CA VAL A 19 6.33 -8.90 -22.71
C VAL A 19 5.87 -7.78 -21.82
N LEU A 20 4.68 -7.25 -22.11
CA LEU A 20 4.05 -6.25 -21.27
C LEU A 20 4.08 -6.84 -19.88
N ALA A 21 5.03 -6.38 -19.08
CA ALA A 21 5.10 -6.68 -17.67
C ALA A 21 3.80 -6.08 -17.16
N VAL A 22 2.79 -6.93 -17.00
CA VAL A 22 1.69 -6.66 -16.10
C VAL A 22 2.36 -6.62 -14.74
N ALA A 23 2.97 -5.48 -14.43
CA ALA A 23 3.44 -5.19 -13.10
C ALA A 23 2.17 -5.32 -12.25
N GLU A 24 2.15 -6.30 -11.35
CA GLU A 24 1.09 -6.38 -10.35
C GLU A 24 0.94 -4.98 -9.74
N GLU A 25 -0.28 -4.48 -9.63
CA GLU A 25 -0.46 -3.16 -9.03
C GLU A 25 0.10 -3.18 -7.59
N PRO A 26 0.80 -2.12 -7.16
CA PRO A 26 1.37 -2.07 -5.82
C PRO A 26 0.25 -2.20 -4.79
N SER A 27 0.39 -3.11 -3.84
CA SER A 27 -0.64 -3.34 -2.83
C SER A 27 -0.66 -2.20 -1.81
N VAL A 28 -1.84 -1.63 -1.59
CA VAL A 28 -2.09 -0.49 -0.69
C VAL A 28 -2.89 -0.93 0.52
N VAL A 29 -2.49 -0.42 1.68
CA VAL A 29 -3.20 -0.58 2.95
C VAL A 29 -3.42 0.79 3.58
N LEU A 30 -4.67 1.11 3.91
CA LEU A 30 -5.02 2.28 4.68
C LEU A 30 -5.24 1.86 6.13
N VAL A 31 -4.55 2.52 7.05
CA VAL A 31 -4.81 2.41 8.49
C VAL A 31 -5.46 3.70 8.95
N ARG A 32 -6.71 3.60 9.41
CA ARG A 32 -7.46 4.72 9.96
C ARG A 32 -7.62 4.55 11.46
N THR A 33 -7.53 5.65 12.18
CA THR A 33 -7.79 5.70 13.60
C THR A 33 -8.92 6.68 13.84
N TYR A 34 -9.88 6.33 14.70
CA TYR A 34 -10.98 7.22 15.06
C TYR A 34 -11.48 6.93 16.48
N GLU A 35 -12.02 7.93 17.13
CA GLU A 35 -12.79 7.74 18.35
C GLU A 35 -14.26 7.61 17.96
N ASN A 36 -14.91 6.53 18.38
CA ASN A 36 -16.36 6.46 18.23
C ASN A 36 -17.05 7.43 19.20
N GLY A 37 -18.35 7.71 19.00
CA GLY A 37 -19.12 8.64 19.85
C GLY A 37 -19.27 8.23 21.33
N ILE A 38 -18.62 7.16 21.78
CA ILE A 38 -18.57 6.69 23.18
C ILE A 38 -17.14 6.87 23.74
N GLY A 39 -16.24 7.54 23.02
CA GLY A 39 -14.84 7.68 23.40
C GLY A 39 -14.17 6.31 23.48
N LYS A 40 -14.28 5.48 22.45
CA LYS A 40 -13.47 4.26 22.36
C LYS A 40 -12.65 4.32 21.08
N PRO A 41 -11.32 4.22 21.18
CA PRO A 41 -10.47 4.27 20.02
C PRO A 41 -10.67 3.01 19.18
N GLN A 42 -10.72 3.20 17.87
CA GLN A 42 -10.80 2.13 16.88
C GLN A 42 -9.68 2.28 15.87
N ILE A 43 -9.14 1.14 15.45
CA ILE A 43 -8.17 1.03 14.37
C ILE A 43 -8.87 0.27 13.25
N VAL A 44 -8.92 0.86 12.06
CA VAL A 44 -9.49 0.25 10.87
C VAL A 44 -8.40 0.03 9.85
N ILE A 45 -8.29 -1.19 9.35
CA ILE A 45 -7.36 -1.56 8.30
C ILE A 45 -8.17 -1.85 7.05
N VAL A 46 -7.92 -1.11 5.99
CA VAL A 46 -8.56 -1.29 4.67
C VAL A 46 -7.48 -1.71 3.69
N ARG A 47 -7.74 -2.79 2.97
CA ARG A 47 -6.87 -3.32 1.90
C ARG A 47 -7.62 -3.20 0.58
N ASP A 48 -6.90 -3.19 -0.54
CA ASP A 48 -7.51 -3.03 -1.89
C ASP A 48 -8.59 -4.08 -2.19
N THR A 49 -8.44 -5.28 -1.63
CA THR A 49 -9.43 -6.35 -1.75
C THR A 49 -9.86 -6.81 -0.36
N GLY A 50 -11.16 -6.64 -0.05
CA GLY A 50 -11.77 -7.18 1.17
C GLY A 50 -12.58 -6.18 1.98
N ALA A 51 -13.28 -6.72 2.99
CA ALA A 51 -13.98 -5.91 3.97
C ALA A 51 -12.97 -5.25 4.92
N PRO A 52 -13.22 -4.00 5.39
CA PRO A 52 -12.40 -3.37 6.41
C PRO A 52 -12.30 -4.22 7.69
N GLU A 53 -11.09 -4.40 8.19
CA GLU A 53 -10.85 -5.01 9.50
C GLU A 53 -10.97 -3.92 10.57
N VAL A 54 -11.94 -4.06 11.48
CA VAL A 54 -12.19 -3.07 12.55
C VAL A 54 -11.78 -3.63 13.90
N MET A 55 -10.75 -3.04 14.50
CA MET A 55 -10.29 -3.37 15.84
C MET A 55 -10.81 -2.34 16.84
N ARG A 56 -11.69 -2.77 17.75
CA ARG A 56 -12.11 -1.98 18.89
C ARG A 56 -11.13 -2.19 20.03
N VAL A 57 -10.52 -1.11 20.51
CA VAL A 57 -9.46 -1.19 21.51
C VAL A 57 -9.89 -0.42 22.76
N LYS A 58 -9.47 -0.89 23.93
CA LYS A 58 -9.52 -0.05 25.14
C LYS A 58 -8.47 1.04 25.01
N TYR A 59 -8.69 2.19 25.65
CA TYR A 59 -7.72 3.29 25.64
C TYR A 59 -6.35 2.88 26.18
N GLU A 60 -6.32 2.12 27.29
CA GLU A 60 -5.08 1.63 27.90
C GLU A 60 -4.23 0.78 26.95
N ASP A 61 -4.88 0.03 26.05
CA ASP A 61 -4.22 -0.88 25.11
C ASP A 61 -4.00 -0.27 23.72
N TYR A 62 -4.51 0.94 23.49
CA TYR A 62 -4.55 1.56 22.16
C TYR A 62 -3.15 1.71 21.57
N LEU A 63 -2.22 2.30 22.33
CA LEU A 63 -0.86 2.55 21.86
C LEU A 63 -0.10 1.25 21.55
N VAL A 64 -0.30 0.22 22.37
CA VAL A 64 0.33 -1.10 22.18
C VAL A 64 -0.22 -1.76 20.92
N THR A 65 -1.54 -1.76 20.76
CA THR A 65 -2.21 -2.35 19.60
C THR A 65 -1.84 -1.62 18.31
N TYR A 66 -1.84 -0.28 18.34
CA TYR A 66 -1.45 0.57 17.21
C TYR A 66 -0.02 0.31 16.75
N ARG A 67 0.94 0.26 17.68
CA ARG A 67 2.34 -0.07 17.37
C ARG A 67 2.48 -1.47 16.77
N LYS A 68 1.72 -2.43 17.30
CA LYS A 68 1.71 -3.81 16.79
C LYS A 68 1.21 -3.85 15.34
N VAL A 69 0.09 -3.21 15.03
CA VAL A 69 -0.45 -3.14 13.65
C VAL A 69 0.58 -2.55 12.69
N ILE A 70 1.24 -1.47 13.07
CA ILE A 70 2.29 -0.85 12.24
C ILE A 70 3.48 -1.80 12.05
N ALA A 71 3.96 -2.42 13.13
CA ALA A 71 5.06 -3.38 13.07
C ALA A 71 4.73 -4.59 12.17
N ASP A 72 3.50 -5.10 12.25
CA ASP A 72 3.02 -6.21 11.43
C ASP A 72 2.97 -5.82 9.94
N LEU A 73 2.62 -4.56 9.61
CA LEU A 73 2.66 -4.06 8.23
C LEU A 73 4.09 -3.95 7.71
N TYR A 74 5.03 -3.44 8.52
CA TYR A 74 6.45 -3.42 8.14
C TYR A 74 7.02 -4.83 7.95
N ALA A 75 6.67 -5.79 8.82
CA ALA A 75 7.09 -7.18 8.69
C ALA A 75 6.54 -7.84 7.40
N GLN A 76 5.36 -7.41 6.93
CA GLN A 76 4.77 -7.83 5.67
C GLN A 76 5.40 -7.15 4.44
N GLY A 77 6.34 -6.21 4.63
CA GLY A 77 7.03 -5.49 3.58
C GLY A 77 6.29 -4.25 3.06
N TYR A 78 5.26 -3.79 3.78
CA TYR A 78 4.66 -2.49 3.48
C TYR A 78 5.54 -1.36 4.04
N THR A 79 5.51 -0.21 3.37
CA THR A 79 6.21 1.00 3.80
C THR A 79 5.22 2.14 3.94
N LEU A 80 5.40 2.99 4.95
CA LEU A 80 4.56 4.18 5.12
C LEU A 80 4.89 5.18 4.01
N GLN A 81 3.91 5.49 3.18
CA GLN A 81 4.04 6.47 2.10
C GLN A 81 3.51 7.85 2.50
N SER A 82 2.42 7.89 3.26
CA SER A 82 1.79 9.15 3.66
C SER A 82 1.02 9.01 4.97
N SER A 83 0.91 10.13 5.67
CA SER A 83 0.14 10.30 6.90
C SER A 83 -0.66 11.59 6.81
N MET A 84 -1.95 11.51 7.08
CA MET A 84 -2.86 12.63 7.08
C MET A 84 -3.52 12.73 8.46
N ALA A 85 -3.30 13.85 9.14
CA ALA A 85 -4.18 14.25 10.23
C ALA A 85 -5.52 14.65 9.60
N VAL A 86 -6.60 13.99 10.01
CA VAL A 86 -7.94 14.40 9.56
C VAL A 86 -8.36 15.52 10.51
N GLY A 87 -8.55 16.74 9.96
CA GLY A 87 -8.88 17.93 10.75
C GLY A 87 -10.26 17.85 11.42
N GLU A 88 -10.51 18.83 12.29
CA GLU A 88 -11.57 18.99 13.31
C GLU A 88 -13.03 18.57 12.98
N LYS A 89 -13.36 18.18 11.75
CA LYS A 89 -14.74 17.92 11.28
C LYS A 89 -15.08 16.45 11.01
N GLY A 90 -14.24 15.49 11.40
CA GLY A 90 -14.54 14.06 11.26
C GLY A 90 -14.19 13.27 12.52
N PRO A 91 -14.76 12.06 12.72
CA PRO A 91 -14.43 11.21 13.87
C PRO A 91 -12.99 10.67 13.80
N TYR A 92 -12.36 10.74 12.63
CA TYR A 92 -11.03 10.21 12.37
C TYR A 92 -9.95 11.06 13.04
N LEU A 93 -9.10 10.42 13.84
CA LEU A 93 -7.93 11.01 14.47
C LEU A 93 -6.76 11.07 13.47
N GLY A 94 -6.72 10.16 12.51
CA GLY A 94 -5.68 10.12 11.48
C GLY A 94 -5.82 8.97 10.50
N THR A 95 -5.25 9.15 9.31
CA THR A 95 -5.14 8.13 8.26
C THR A 95 -3.69 7.98 7.85
N MET A 96 -3.21 6.74 7.76
CA MET A 96 -1.91 6.39 7.22
C MET A 96 -2.08 5.51 5.99
N ILE A 97 -1.22 5.71 4.99
CA ILE A 97 -1.21 4.96 3.73
C ILE A 97 0.10 4.20 3.66
N PHE A 98 -0.02 2.87 3.57
CA PHE A 98 1.07 1.94 3.46
C PHE A 98 1.07 1.28 2.08
N VAL A 99 2.24 1.15 1.46
CA VAL A 99 2.38 0.56 0.12
C VAL A 99 3.46 -0.50 0.12
N LYS A 100 3.17 -1.61 -0.54
CA LYS A 100 4.13 -2.67 -0.84
C LYS A 100 4.36 -2.70 -2.34
N ALA A 101 5.62 -2.56 -2.74
CA ALA A 101 6.00 -2.61 -4.15
C ALA A 101 5.62 -3.96 -4.77
N ALA A 102 5.19 -3.92 -6.03
CA ALA A 102 5.00 -5.10 -6.85
C ALA A 102 6.29 -5.91 -6.92
N LYS A 103 6.19 -7.24 -6.92
CA LYS A 103 7.36 -8.06 -7.22
C LYS A 103 7.74 -7.84 -8.69
N PRO A 104 9.04 -7.65 -8.99
CA PRO A 104 9.52 -7.51 -10.36
C PRO A 104 9.35 -8.79 -11.18
#